data_AF-A0A947AFU5-F1
#
_entry.id   AF-A0A947AFU5-F1
#
_cell.length_a   1.000
_cell.length_b   1.000
_cell.length_c   1.000
_cell.angle_alpha   90.00
_cell.angle_beta   90.00
_cell.angle_gamma   90.00
#
_symmetry.space_group_name_H-M   'P 1'
#
loop_
_entity.id
_entity.type
_entity.pdbx_description
1 polymer ?
#
loop_
_entity_poly.entity_id
_entity_poly.type
_entity_poly.pdbx_seq_one_letter_code
_entity_poly.pdbx_strand_id
1 'polypeptide(L)'
;MNCKHFGSCGSCGLYAIGYEEQLKQKEKRVSGLLAPFYQGDLEVFDSPTGHYRARAEFRIWHEGDVCDYAMGKIQTDGVEKKGAITIEECPKVIEPIEKRMWKLLEKINASTDILKQRLFAVEFLATTTDECLITMLYHRKLDDVWSAEAKQLEAELECKIMGRSRKQKVILSDEFVTEKLDIDGKTFTYVQYESGFTQPNPT
;
A
#
# COMPACT_ATOMS: atom_id res chain seq x y z
N MET A 1 -10.26 3.43 -13.29
CA MET A 1 -8.78 3.40 -13.19
C MET A 1 -8.19 2.83 -14.47
N ASN A 2 -7.11 3.46 -14.95
CA ASN A 2 -6.22 2.89 -15.97
C ASN A 2 -4.87 2.59 -15.28
N CYS A 3 -4.27 1.43 -15.56
CA CYS A 3 -2.96 1.06 -15.02
C CYS A 3 -2.16 0.33 -16.10
N LYS A 4 -0.94 0.79 -16.37
CA LYS A 4 0.02 0.19 -17.30
C LYS A 4 0.37 -1.26 -16.95
N HIS A 5 0.22 -1.63 -15.68
CA HIS A 5 0.58 -2.95 -15.15
C HIS A 5 -0.60 -3.93 -15.08
N PHE A 6 -1.76 -3.59 -15.67
CA PHE A 6 -2.85 -4.55 -15.80
C PHE A 6 -2.43 -5.74 -16.67
N GLY A 7 -2.77 -6.96 -16.21
CA GLY A 7 -2.36 -8.20 -16.86
C GLY A 7 -0.90 -8.61 -16.67
N SER A 8 -0.07 -7.81 -15.98
CA SER A 8 1.28 -8.20 -15.57
C SER A 8 1.43 -8.25 -14.04
N CYS A 9 0.82 -7.29 -13.34
CA CYS A 9 0.76 -7.22 -11.88
C CYS A 9 -0.36 -8.09 -11.32
N GLY A 10 -0.04 -8.92 -10.33
CA GLY A 10 -1.00 -9.77 -9.64
C GLY A 10 -1.94 -9.03 -8.67
N SER A 11 -1.84 -7.71 -8.56
CA SER A 11 -2.64 -6.96 -7.60
C SER A 11 -4.11 -6.73 -8.00
N CYS A 12 -4.41 -6.65 -9.30
CA CYS A 12 -5.73 -6.26 -9.79
C CYS A 12 -6.27 -7.36 -10.72
N GLY A 13 -6.84 -8.43 -10.15
CA GLY A 13 -7.18 -9.65 -10.89
C GLY A 13 -8.38 -9.55 -11.84
N LEU A 14 -9.24 -8.55 -11.69
CA LEU A 14 -10.44 -8.35 -12.54
C LEU A 14 -10.22 -7.30 -13.64
N TYR A 15 -8.97 -7.04 -14.02
CA TYR A 15 -8.59 -5.97 -14.95
C TYR A 15 -9.21 -6.08 -16.36
N ALA A 16 -9.65 -7.26 -16.77
CA ALA A 16 -10.19 -7.51 -18.11
C ALA A 16 -11.63 -7.00 -18.31
N ILE A 17 -12.32 -6.62 -17.24
CA ILE A 17 -13.71 -6.15 -17.28
C ILE A 17 -13.84 -4.79 -16.59
N GLY A 18 -14.80 -3.98 -17.07
CA GLY A 18 -15.09 -2.66 -16.51
C GLY A 18 -15.63 -2.72 -15.08
N TYR A 19 -15.47 -1.63 -14.32
CA TYR A 19 -15.81 -1.60 -12.89
C TYR A 19 -17.27 -1.94 -12.58
N GLU A 20 -18.22 -1.40 -13.36
CA GLU A 20 -19.65 -1.71 -13.21
C GLU A 20 -19.94 -3.20 -13.42
N GLU A 21 -19.27 -3.83 -14.40
CA GLU A 21 -19.43 -5.26 -14.66
C GLU A 21 -18.82 -6.10 -13.53
N GLN A 22 -17.68 -5.67 -12.96
CA GLN A 22 -17.14 -6.31 -11.75
C GLN A 22 -18.14 -6.25 -10.59
N LEU A 23 -18.82 -5.13 -10.40
CA LEU A 23 -19.81 -4.95 -9.35
C LEU A 23 -21.02 -5.86 -9.55
N LYS A 24 -21.61 -5.84 -10.75
CA LYS A 24 -22.74 -6.71 -11.13
C LYS A 24 -22.42 -8.19 -10.97
N GLN A 25 -21.23 -8.63 -11.36
CA GLN A 25 -20.81 -10.02 -11.19
C GLN A 25 -20.66 -10.40 -9.72
N LYS A 26 -20.12 -9.50 -8.88
CA LYS A 26 -20.01 -9.73 -7.42
C LYS A 26 -21.39 -9.81 -6.78
N GLU A 27 -22.28 -8.88 -7.09
CA GLU A 27 -23.66 -8.86 -6.60
C GLU A 27 -24.37 -10.15 -6.97
N LYS A 28 -24.43 -10.49 -8.26
CA LYS A 28 -25.06 -11.72 -8.75
C LYS A 28 -24.51 -12.98 -8.07
N ARG A 29 -23.18 -13.03 -7.86
CA ARG A 29 -22.54 -14.14 -7.15
C ARG A 29 -23.00 -14.24 -5.70
N VAL A 30 -23.02 -13.12 -4.98
CA VAL A 30 -23.42 -13.08 -3.57
C VAL A 30 -24.92 -13.39 -3.42
N SER A 31 -25.79 -12.83 -4.27
CA SER A 31 -27.22 -13.17 -4.28
C SER A 31 -27.44 -14.67 -4.51
N GLY A 32 -26.69 -15.29 -5.42
CA GLY A 32 -26.74 -16.74 -5.63
C GLY A 32 -26.31 -17.56 -4.40
N LEU A 33 -25.26 -17.11 -3.68
CA LEU A 33 -24.81 -17.76 -2.45
C LEU A 33 -25.83 -17.62 -1.31
N LEU A 34 -26.55 -16.50 -1.25
CA LEU A 34 -27.52 -16.21 -0.19
C LEU A 34 -28.93 -16.72 -0.48
N ALA A 35 -29.24 -17.14 -1.71
CA ALA A 35 -30.59 -17.53 -2.14
C ALA A 35 -31.34 -18.51 -1.21
N PRO A 36 -30.68 -19.48 -0.53
CA PRO A 36 -31.36 -20.34 0.45
C PRO A 36 -31.83 -19.64 1.73
N PHE A 37 -31.28 -18.47 2.04
CA PHE A 37 -31.47 -17.73 3.30
C PHE A 37 -32.11 -16.35 3.11
N TYR A 38 -31.90 -15.73 1.95
CA TYR A 38 -32.35 -14.38 1.64
C TYR A 38 -32.66 -14.27 0.14
N GLN A 39 -33.82 -13.70 -0.19
CA GLN A 39 -34.34 -13.57 -1.56
C GLN A 39 -34.64 -12.13 -1.98
N GLY A 40 -34.39 -11.16 -1.09
CA GLY A 40 -34.56 -9.74 -1.40
C GLY A 40 -33.38 -9.19 -2.21
N ASP A 41 -33.49 -7.94 -2.61
CA ASP A 41 -32.40 -7.22 -3.25
C ASP A 41 -31.28 -6.94 -2.23
N LEU A 42 -30.04 -6.94 -2.71
CA LEU A 42 -28.87 -6.57 -1.90
C LEU A 42 -28.63 -5.08 -2.05
N GLU A 43 -28.35 -4.40 -0.94
CA GLU A 43 -27.79 -3.06 -0.98
C GLU A 43 -26.32 -3.16 -1.37
N VAL A 44 -25.92 -2.39 -2.39
CA VAL A 44 -24.56 -2.42 -2.95
C VAL A 44 -23.89 -1.07 -2.73
N PHE A 45 -22.80 -1.09 -1.97
CA PHE A 45 -21.92 0.06 -1.78
C PHE A 45 -20.69 -0.13 -2.67
N ASP A 46 -20.55 0.71 -3.68
CA ASP A 46 -19.39 0.72 -4.55
C ASP A 46 -18.24 1.56 -3.95
N SER A 47 -17.06 1.35 -4.48
CA SER A 47 -15.81 2.02 -4.09
C SER A 47 -15.36 2.92 -5.22
N PRO A 48 -14.60 3.99 -4.93
CA PRO A 48 -13.89 4.72 -5.96
C PRO A 48 -13.09 3.76 -6.86
N THR A 49 -13.08 4.01 -8.17
CA THR A 49 -12.42 3.10 -9.12
C THR A 49 -10.89 3.11 -9.02
N GLY A 50 -10.31 4.09 -8.30
CA GLY A 50 -8.89 4.24 -7.95
C GLY A 50 -8.75 5.00 -6.63
N HIS A 51 -7.53 5.12 -6.13
CA HIS A 51 -7.24 5.77 -4.83
C HIS A 51 -8.09 5.31 -3.66
N TYR A 52 -8.34 4.00 -3.56
CA TYR A 52 -9.15 3.40 -2.49
C TYR A 52 -8.30 2.63 -1.48
N ARG A 53 -6.98 2.47 -1.69
CA ARG A 53 -6.15 1.59 -0.86
C ARG A 53 -5.23 2.37 0.09
N ALA A 54 -5.60 2.40 1.37
CA ALA A 54 -4.90 3.09 2.46
C ALA A 54 -3.73 2.30 3.08
N ARG A 55 -3.66 0.98 2.81
CA ARG A 55 -2.53 0.13 3.23
C ARG A 55 -1.95 -0.67 2.08
N ALA A 56 -0.65 -0.51 1.83
CA ALA A 56 0.04 -1.17 0.73
C ALA A 56 1.45 -1.60 1.14
N GLU A 57 1.89 -2.76 0.65
CA GLU A 57 3.26 -3.26 0.81
C GLU A 57 3.85 -3.45 -0.58
N PHE A 58 5.07 -2.98 -0.76
CA PHE A 58 5.84 -3.12 -1.98
C PHE A 58 7.18 -3.77 -1.65
N ARG A 59 7.61 -4.74 -2.46
CA ARG A 59 8.98 -5.22 -2.42
C ARG A 59 9.89 -4.16 -3.01
N ILE A 60 11.16 -4.16 -2.59
CA ILE A 60 12.21 -3.37 -3.23
C ILE A 60 13.06 -4.32 -4.05
N TRP A 61 13.03 -4.14 -5.36
CA TRP A 61 13.87 -4.85 -6.31
C TRP A 61 15.16 -4.05 -6.51
N HIS A 62 16.30 -4.73 -6.50
CA HIS A 62 17.61 -4.12 -6.71
C HIS A 62 18.13 -4.55 -8.07
N GLU A 63 18.34 -3.59 -8.97
CA GLU A 63 19.01 -3.78 -10.25
C GLU A 63 20.32 -2.97 -10.25
N GLY A 64 21.41 -3.65 -9.86
CA GLY A 64 22.66 -2.96 -9.54
C GLY A 64 22.48 -2.06 -8.32
N ASP A 65 22.76 -0.77 -8.49
CA ASP A 65 22.63 0.26 -7.45
C ASP A 65 21.28 0.98 -7.47
N VAL A 66 20.38 0.59 -8.37
CA VAL A 66 19.03 1.17 -8.51
C VAL A 66 18.01 0.29 -7.81
N CYS A 67 17.16 0.91 -7.01
CA CYS A 67 16.02 0.33 -6.33
C CYS A 67 14.73 0.70 -7.07
N ASP A 68 13.85 -0.28 -7.25
CA ASP A 68 12.50 -0.10 -7.78
C ASP A 68 11.45 -0.75 -6.88
N TYR A 69 10.25 -0.18 -6.84
CA TYR A 69 9.11 -0.88 -6.26
C TYR A 69 8.73 -2.08 -7.11
N ALA A 70 8.44 -3.19 -6.46
CA ALA A 70 8.04 -4.41 -7.12
C ALA A 70 6.84 -5.09 -6.47
N MET A 71 6.02 -5.70 -7.34
CA MET A 71 4.82 -6.45 -7.00
C MET A 71 4.92 -7.87 -7.51
N GLY A 72 4.08 -8.77 -6.99
CA GLY A 72 3.96 -10.12 -7.54
C GLY A 72 3.47 -10.09 -8.99
N LYS A 73 4.04 -10.94 -9.86
CA LYS A 73 3.49 -11.21 -11.18
C LYS A 73 2.11 -11.86 -11.08
N ILE A 74 1.21 -11.53 -12.00
CA ILE A 74 -0.03 -12.28 -12.15
C ILE A 74 0.30 -13.73 -12.52
N GLN A 75 -0.44 -14.67 -11.94
CA GLN A 75 -0.35 -16.08 -12.34
C GLN A 75 -1.39 -16.30 -13.44
N THR A 76 -0.93 -16.64 -14.64
CA THR A 76 -1.77 -17.14 -15.72
C THR A 76 -1.64 -18.66 -15.78
N ASP A 77 -2.71 -19.34 -16.21
CA ASP A 77 -2.73 -20.79 -16.34
C ASP A 77 -1.50 -21.30 -17.13
N GLY A 78 -0.76 -22.24 -16.54
CA GLY A 78 0.45 -22.84 -17.12
C GLY A 78 1.79 -22.17 -16.77
N VAL A 79 1.81 -21.07 -16.00
CA VAL A 79 3.05 -20.41 -15.56
C VAL A 79 3.30 -20.67 -14.07
N GLU A 80 4.15 -21.65 -13.75
CA GLU A 80 4.45 -22.06 -12.36
C GLU A 80 5.28 -21.05 -11.54
N LYS A 81 5.95 -20.08 -12.17
CA LYS A 81 6.93 -19.24 -11.45
C LYS A 81 6.30 -18.05 -10.74
N LYS A 82 6.30 -18.11 -9.41
CA LYS A 82 6.26 -16.95 -8.50
C LYS A 82 7.38 -15.97 -8.93
N GLY A 83 7.02 -14.83 -9.50
CA GLY A 83 7.96 -13.79 -9.91
C GLY A 83 7.58 -12.42 -9.36
N ALA A 84 8.51 -11.48 -9.42
CA ALA A 84 8.27 -10.07 -9.19
C ALA A 84 8.29 -9.29 -10.51
N ILE A 85 7.54 -8.21 -10.60
CA ILE A 85 7.68 -7.15 -11.62
C ILE A 85 7.95 -5.84 -10.91
N THR A 86 8.81 -5.01 -11.49
CA THR A 86 8.89 -3.62 -11.11
C THR A 86 7.64 -2.87 -11.58
N ILE A 87 7.27 -1.82 -10.86
CA ILE A 87 6.13 -0.99 -11.18
C ILE A 87 6.53 0.49 -11.24
N GLU A 88 5.90 1.21 -12.16
CA GLU A 88 6.09 2.65 -12.37
C GLU A 88 4.88 3.48 -11.93
N GLU A 89 3.77 2.82 -11.59
CA GLU A 89 2.55 3.46 -11.12
C GLU A 89 1.74 2.48 -10.26
N CYS A 90 0.95 3.03 -9.33
CA CYS A 90 0.05 2.24 -8.50
C CYS A 90 -1.23 3.01 -8.17
N PRO A 91 -2.09 3.33 -9.16
CA PRO A 91 -3.22 4.24 -8.99
C PRO A 91 -4.33 3.72 -8.04
N LYS A 92 -4.16 2.54 -7.42
CA LYS A 92 -5.04 2.03 -6.36
C LYS A 92 -4.75 2.65 -5.00
N VAL A 93 -3.51 3.06 -4.73
CA VAL A 93 -3.16 3.60 -3.40
C VAL A 93 -3.75 4.98 -3.25
N ILE A 94 -4.18 5.35 -2.05
CA ILE A 94 -4.72 6.68 -1.80
C ILE A 94 -3.66 7.76 -2.08
N GLU A 95 -4.11 8.97 -2.44
CA GLU A 95 -3.23 10.08 -2.82
C GLU A 95 -2.11 10.36 -1.80
N PRO A 96 -2.34 10.29 -0.46
CA PRO A 96 -1.26 10.47 0.51
C PRO A 96 -0.09 9.50 0.35
N ILE A 97 -0.35 8.25 -0.07
CA ILE A 97 0.70 7.27 -0.38
C ILE A 97 1.36 7.63 -1.70
N GLU A 98 0.57 7.87 -2.76
CA GLU A 98 1.11 8.14 -4.09
C GLU A 98 2.01 9.39 -4.12
N LYS A 99 1.60 10.47 -3.43
CA LYS A 99 2.37 11.72 -3.25
C LYS A 99 3.79 11.47 -2.71
N ARG A 100 3.96 10.43 -1.89
CA ARG A 100 5.19 10.18 -1.11
C ARG A 100 6.01 9.01 -1.64
N MET A 101 5.38 7.96 -2.17
CA MET A 101 6.09 6.73 -2.55
C MET A 101 7.15 6.96 -3.63
N TRP A 102 6.84 7.73 -4.68
CA TRP A 102 7.79 7.94 -5.77
C TRP A 102 8.98 8.81 -5.34
N LYS A 103 8.71 9.84 -4.53
CA LYS A 103 9.76 10.67 -3.92
C LYS A 103 10.62 9.89 -2.94
N LEU A 104 10.03 8.99 -2.15
CA LEU A 104 10.77 8.09 -1.29
C LEU A 104 11.75 7.24 -2.10
N LEU A 105 11.31 6.64 -3.20
CA LEU A 105 12.16 5.82 -4.06
C LEU A 105 13.30 6.64 -4.68
N GLU A 106 13.01 7.85 -5.17
CA GLU A 106 14.01 8.80 -5.66
C GLU A 106 15.09 9.07 -4.60
N LYS A 107 14.68 9.36 -3.35
CA LYS A 107 15.58 9.64 -2.23
C LYS A 107 16.40 8.42 -1.79
N ILE A 108 15.81 7.23 -1.81
CA ILE A 108 16.53 5.97 -1.57
C ILE A 108 17.64 5.81 -2.60
N ASN A 109 17.33 6.01 -3.89
CA ASN A 109 18.30 5.88 -4.98
C ASN A 109 19.39 6.95 -4.93
N ALA A 110 19.06 8.17 -4.51
CA ALA A 110 20.01 9.26 -4.34
C ALA A 110 20.89 9.14 -3.07
N SER A 111 20.54 8.28 -2.12
CA SER A 111 21.26 8.16 -0.83
C SER A 111 22.66 7.54 -0.96
N THR A 112 23.53 7.87 0.01
CA THR A 112 24.88 7.31 0.19
C THR A 112 24.85 5.89 0.78
N ASP A 113 24.17 4.98 0.07
CA ASP A 113 23.97 3.56 0.38
C ASP A 113 23.19 3.22 1.67
N ILE A 114 23.15 4.11 2.64
CA ILE A 114 22.56 3.87 3.97
C ILE A 114 21.07 3.51 3.86
N LEU A 115 20.26 4.25 3.10
CA LEU A 115 18.82 3.94 3.00
C LEU A 115 18.53 2.75 2.09
N LYS A 116 19.33 2.52 1.04
CA LYS A 116 19.12 1.42 0.07
C LYS A 116 19.68 0.08 0.55
N GLN A 117 20.79 0.07 1.29
CA GLN A 117 21.52 -1.15 1.58
C GLN A 117 20.67 -2.14 2.36
N ARG A 118 20.43 -3.32 1.76
CA ARG A 118 19.62 -4.41 2.33
C ARG A 118 18.16 -4.03 2.62
N LEU A 119 17.65 -2.93 2.08
CA LEU A 119 16.22 -2.63 2.06
C LEU A 119 15.53 -3.64 1.13
N PHE A 120 14.49 -4.32 1.59
CA PHE A 120 13.83 -5.36 0.76
C PHE A 120 12.33 -5.14 0.58
N ALA A 121 11.71 -4.29 1.39
CA ALA A 121 10.30 -3.92 1.26
C ALA A 121 10.02 -2.59 1.94
N VAL A 122 8.93 -1.95 1.52
CA VAL A 122 8.35 -0.75 2.14
C VAL A 122 6.86 -0.99 2.31
N GLU A 123 6.37 -0.76 3.52
CA GLU A 123 4.93 -0.70 3.81
C GLU A 123 4.48 0.74 3.99
N PHE A 124 3.28 1.02 3.52
CA PHE A 124 2.61 2.30 3.67
C PHE A 124 1.28 2.08 4.40
N LEU A 125 1.04 2.90 5.41
CA LEU A 125 -0.22 3.06 6.10
C LEU A 125 -0.57 4.54 6.09
N ALA A 126 -1.71 4.90 5.51
CA ALA A 126 -2.10 6.29 5.38
C ALA A 126 -3.60 6.48 5.62
N THR A 127 -4.02 7.73 5.73
CA THR A 127 -5.39 8.10 6.12
C THR A 127 -6.01 9.03 5.09
N THR A 128 -7.33 9.23 5.16
CA THR A 128 -8.02 10.23 4.33
C THR A 128 -7.63 11.67 4.68
N THR A 129 -7.00 11.89 5.84
CA THR A 129 -6.57 13.21 6.33
C THR A 129 -5.09 13.55 6.05
N ASP A 130 -4.50 12.92 5.03
CA ASP A 130 -3.09 13.09 4.58
C ASP A 130 -2.01 12.68 5.59
N GLU A 131 -2.34 12.04 6.72
CA GLU A 131 -1.33 11.35 7.53
C GLU A 131 -0.83 10.09 6.81
N CYS A 132 0.49 9.88 6.83
CA CYS A 132 1.15 8.72 6.25
C CYS A 132 2.29 8.24 7.15
N LEU A 133 2.31 6.93 7.42
CA LEU A 133 3.39 6.20 8.06
C LEU A 133 4.00 5.24 7.05
N ILE A 134 5.32 5.33 6.92
CA ILE A 134 6.13 4.51 6.02
C ILE A 134 7.02 3.61 6.87
N THR A 135 6.89 2.30 6.69
CA THR A 135 7.72 1.31 7.37
C THR A 135 8.74 0.73 6.38
N MET A 136 10.01 1.02 6.61
CA MET A 136 11.11 0.52 5.79
C MET A 136 11.67 -0.78 6.38
N LEU A 137 11.71 -1.85 5.58
CA LEU A 137 12.04 -3.21 6.02
C LEU A 137 13.43 -3.65 5.52
N TYR A 138 14.31 -4.03 6.45
CA TYR A 138 15.73 -4.28 6.18
C TYR A 138 16.22 -5.67 6.60
N HIS A 139 17.17 -6.21 5.82
CA HIS A 139 18.01 -7.35 6.16
C HIS A 139 19.37 -6.94 6.74
N ARG A 140 19.39 -5.87 7.54
CA ARG A 140 20.55 -5.41 8.32
C ARG A 140 20.10 -4.72 9.60
N LYS A 141 21.00 -4.56 10.58
CA LYS A 141 20.73 -3.69 11.73
C LYS A 141 20.67 -2.23 11.28
N LEU A 142 19.80 -1.48 11.93
CA LEU A 142 19.63 -0.05 11.76
C LEU A 142 20.34 0.65 12.92
N ASP A 143 21.19 1.61 12.59
CA ASP A 143 22.02 2.35 13.54
C ASP A 143 21.60 3.83 13.58
N ASP A 144 22.34 4.62 14.35
CA ASP A 144 22.07 6.05 14.51
C ASP A 144 22.30 6.82 13.19
N VAL A 145 23.18 6.33 12.31
CA VAL A 145 23.41 6.91 10.99
C VAL A 145 22.17 6.73 10.12
N TRP A 146 21.61 5.52 10.07
CA TRP A 146 20.33 5.28 9.39
C TRP A 146 19.22 6.16 9.98
N SER A 147 19.16 6.27 11.31
CA SER A 147 18.11 7.05 11.99
C SER A 147 18.21 8.53 11.65
N ALA A 148 19.42 9.08 11.54
CA ALA A 148 19.65 10.48 11.16
C ALA A 148 19.22 10.77 9.72
N GLU A 149 19.56 9.89 8.76
CA GLU A 149 19.13 10.05 7.36
C GLU A 149 17.62 9.86 7.19
N ALA A 150 17.04 8.83 7.81
CA ALA A 150 15.60 8.58 7.73
C ALA A 150 14.79 9.72 8.38
N LYS A 151 15.33 10.38 9.41
CA LYS A 151 14.70 11.56 10.02
C LYS A 151 14.65 12.76 9.08
N GLN A 152 15.64 12.92 8.21
CA GLN A 152 15.61 13.96 7.17
C GLN A 152 14.50 13.66 6.15
N LEU A 153 14.35 12.38 5.75
CA LEU A 153 13.24 11.97 4.87
C LEU A 153 11.86 12.21 5.48
N GLU A 154 11.66 12.00 6.80
CA GLU A 154 10.36 12.31 7.45
C GLU A 154 9.94 13.76 7.19
N ALA A 155 10.89 14.69 7.34
CA ALA A 155 10.66 16.11 7.13
C ALA A 155 10.42 16.44 5.64
N GLU A 156 11.25 15.90 4.74
CA GLU A 156 11.14 16.17 3.30
C GLU A 156 9.85 15.61 2.67
N LEU A 157 9.36 14.46 3.18
CA LEU A 157 8.18 13.78 2.66
C LEU A 157 6.90 14.13 3.43
N GLU A 158 6.98 14.96 4.47
CA GLU A 158 5.84 15.31 5.33
C GLU A 158 5.10 14.06 5.81
N CYS A 159 5.85 13.11 6.41
CA CYS A 159 5.34 11.82 6.84
C CYS A 159 6.05 11.29 8.08
N LYS A 160 5.54 10.20 8.65
CA LYS A 160 6.20 9.41 9.68
C LYS A 160 6.98 8.28 9.02
N ILE A 161 8.19 8.00 9.48
CA ILE A 161 9.01 6.88 9.01
C ILE A 161 9.45 6.04 10.21
N MET A 162 9.40 4.73 10.03
CA MET A 162 9.99 3.78 10.97
C MET A 162 10.74 2.68 10.24
N GLY A 163 11.71 2.10 10.94
CA GLY A 163 12.56 1.03 10.42
C GLY A 163 12.29 -0.28 11.14
N ARG A 164 12.17 -1.38 10.39
CA ARG A 164 12.20 -2.72 10.98
C ARG A 164 13.32 -3.56 10.39
N SER A 165 13.94 -4.32 11.27
CA SER A 165 14.83 -5.40 10.90
C SER A 165 14.62 -6.57 11.87
N ARG A 166 15.39 -7.64 11.72
CA ARG A 166 15.26 -8.83 12.57
C ARG A 166 15.36 -8.45 14.06
N LYS A 167 14.24 -8.58 14.78
CA LYS A 167 14.09 -8.24 16.22
C LYS A 167 14.38 -6.77 16.55
N GLN A 168 14.30 -5.87 15.58
CA GLN A 168 14.52 -4.44 15.80
C GLN A 168 13.35 -3.65 15.23
N LYS A 169 12.88 -2.67 16.00
CA LYS A 169 11.91 -1.66 15.60
C LYS A 169 12.47 -0.30 15.99
N VAL A 170 12.73 0.55 15.02
CA VAL A 170 13.22 1.92 15.23
C VAL A 170 12.09 2.87 14.89
N ILE A 171 11.56 3.55 15.91
CA ILE A 171 10.52 4.58 15.76
C ILE A 171 11.22 5.94 15.76
N LEU A 172 10.97 6.78 14.75
CA LEU A 172 11.59 8.10 14.65
C LEU A 172 10.71 9.22 15.21
N SER A 173 9.42 9.19 14.90
CA SER A 173 8.41 10.13 15.43
C SER A 173 7.31 9.38 16.16
N ASP A 174 6.61 8.53 15.41
CA ASP A 174 5.49 7.73 15.92
C ASP A 174 5.33 6.46 15.09
N GLU A 175 4.51 5.53 15.58
CA GLU A 175 4.21 4.25 14.95
C GLU A 175 2.74 4.08 14.57
N PHE A 176 1.99 5.18 14.58
CA PHE A 176 0.58 5.20 14.17
C PHE A 176 0.27 6.41 13.28
N VAL A 177 -0.86 6.32 12.58
CA VAL A 177 -1.54 7.45 11.93
C VAL A 177 -2.92 7.68 12.54
N THR A 178 -3.45 8.89 12.42
CA THR A 178 -4.78 9.23 12.93
C THR A 178 -5.77 9.41 11.78
N GLU A 179 -6.80 8.57 11.73
CA GLU A 179 -7.89 8.69 10.76
C GLU A 179 -9.06 9.44 11.38
N LYS A 180 -9.76 10.25 10.57
CA LYS A 180 -11.01 10.90 10.97
C LYS A 180 -12.10 10.53 9.99
N LEU A 181 -13.20 9.96 10.51
CA LEU A 181 -14.36 9.58 9.72
C LEU A 181 -15.58 10.34 10.21
N ASP A 182 -16.28 11.00 9.29
CA ASP A 182 -17.57 11.63 9.58
C ASP A 182 -18.69 10.63 9.32
N ILE A 183 -19.32 10.15 10.40
CA ILE A 183 -20.37 9.13 10.38
C ILE A 183 -21.61 9.74 11.03
N ASP A 184 -22.71 9.85 10.29
CA ASP A 184 -23.98 10.43 10.74
C ASP A 184 -23.82 11.81 11.41
N GLY A 185 -22.97 12.66 10.82
CA GLY A 185 -22.70 14.02 11.30
C GLY A 185 -21.83 14.10 12.56
N LYS A 186 -21.19 12.99 12.96
CA LYS A 186 -20.23 12.94 14.07
C LYS A 186 -18.85 12.54 13.56
N THR A 187 -17.84 13.29 13.97
CA THR A 187 -16.45 12.96 13.67
C THR A 187 -15.94 11.91 14.66
N PHE A 188 -15.55 10.74 14.15
CA PHE A 188 -14.86 9.69 14.89
C PHE A 188 -13.38 9.76 14.59
N THR A 189 -12.55 9.64 15.63
CA THR A 189 -11.08 9.63 15.50
C THR A 189 -10.56 8.23 15.81
N TYR A 190 -9.78 7.67 14.88
CA TYR A 190 -9.19 6.33 15.01
C TYR A 190 -7.67 6.42 14.97
N VAL A 191 -7.01 5.89 15.99
CA VAL A 191 -5.56 5.72 16.00
C VAL A 191 -5.23 4.36 15.37
N GLN A 192 -4.51 4.40 14.26
CA GLN A 192 -4.16 3.23 13.46
C GLN A 192 -2.66 2.92 13.60
N TYR A 193 -2.34 1.92 14.43
CA TYR A 193 -0.96 1.47 14.65
C TYR A 193 -0.43 0.61 13.48
N GLU A 194 0.87 0.68 13.22
CA GLU A 194 1.55 -0.08 12.16
C GLU A 194 1.24 -1.58 12.19
N SER A 195 1.25 -2.21 13.36
CA SER A 195 1.00 -3.65 13.50
C SER A 195 -0.48 -4.03 13.56
N GLY A 196 -1.37 -3.03 13.66
CA GLY A 196 -2.81 -3.22 13.75
C GLY A 196 -3.43 -3.50 12.39
N PHE A 197 -4.41 -4.40 12.36
CA PHE A 197 -5.28 -4.50 11.20
C PHE A 197 -6.16 -3.25 11.11
N THR A 198 -6.25 -2.68 9.91
CA THR A 198 -7.16 -1.59 9.56
C THR A 198 -7.87 -1.93 8.25
N GLN A 199 -9.08 -1.41 8.06
CA GLN A 199 -9.76 -1.57 6.79
C GLN A 199 -8.93 -0.89 5.70
N PRO A 200 -8.53 -1.61 4.63
CA PRO A 200 -7.61 -1.07 3.64
C PRO A 200 -8.31 -0.08 2.70
N ASN A 201 -9.64 0.00 2.72
CA ASN A 201 -10.41 1.00 2.00
C ASN A 201 -11.14 1.91 3.01
N PRO A 202 -10.70 3.17 3.19
CA PRO A 202 -11.33 4.13 4.09
C PRO A 202 -12.42 4.98 3.42
N THR A 203 -12.67 4.78 2.12
CA THR A 203 -13.66 5.52 1.31
C THR A 203 -14.85 4.67 0.92
#